data_AF-A0A2M9Y9F4-F1
#
_entry.id   AF-A0A2M9Y9F4-F1
#
_cell.length_a   1.000
_cell.length_b   1.000
_cell.length_c   1.000
_cell.angle_alpha   90.00
_cell.angle_beta   90.00
_cell.angle_gamma   90.00
#
_symmetry.space_group_name_H-M   'P 1'
#
loop_
_entity.id
_entity.type
_entity.pdbx_description
1 polymer ?
#
loop_
_entity_poly.entity_id
_entity_poly.type
_entity_poly.pdbx_seq_one_letter_code
_entity_poly.pdbx_strand_id
1 'polypeptide(L)'
;MEKKTPRKIPTKRRIFTEILKENYTIALTLIDREMSETGKDPELLYNFAICCSRTGNHKKCVSIIEELLEEFPKFSERDNAFRMMIYSLIRTGDYKTALAKTEERLKLSLDDIILLSLKASALEKSGDTKAAIETHLRILRLRPEQKNSLNSVAYLLLEGKEPNPEELKLAMENIKRALQLDPDNPAYLDSFGVLLSKLGKQEEARKAFEKAITKAPTEDIILEHLKKLSQTNKQAT
;
A
#
# COMPACT_ATOMS: atom_id res chain seq x y z
N MET A 1 40.00 -31.14 -27.98
CA MET A 1 38.69 -30.81 -27.39
C MET A 1 38.82 -29.50 -26.63
N GLU A 2 38.52 -28.37 -27.26
CA GLU A 2 38.47 -27.09 -26.56
C GLU A 2 37.26 -27.06 -25.62
N LYS A 3 37.53 -26.99 -24.32
CA LYS A 3 36.50 -26.73 -23.31
C LYS A 3 35.98 -25.31 -23.57
N LYS A 4 34.79 -25.19 -24.17
CA LYS A 4 34.07 -23.92 -24.25
C LYS A 4 33.91 -23.36 -22.84
N THR A 5 34.66 -22.31 -22.54
CA THR A 5 34.50 -21.52 -21.32
C THR A 5 33.06 -21.01 -21.27
N PRO A 6 32.29 -21.26 -20.20
CA PRO A 6 30.91 -20.80 -20.14
C PRO A 6 30.89 -19.27 -20.30
N ARG A 7 30.06 -18.76 -21.24
CA ARG A 7 29.86 -17.31 -21.42
C ARG A 7 29.49 -16.72 -20.06
N LYS A 8 30.38 -15.90 -19.48
CA LYS A 8 30.05 -15.14 -18.26
C LYS A 8 28.80 -14.31 -18.56
N ILE A 9 27.74 -14.55 -17.79
CA ILE A 9 26.54 -13.72 -17.83
C ILE A 9 26.99 -12.30 -17.44
N PRO A 10 26.66 -11.26 -18.22
CA PRO A 10 26.97 -9.88 -17.84
C PRO A 10 26.46 -9.58 -16.42
N THR A 11 27.26 -8.90 -15.58
CA THR A 11 26.96 -8.73 -14.14
C THR A 11 25.57 -8.15 -13.91
N LYS A 12 25.17 -7.15 -14.70
CA LYS A 12 23.81 -6.56 -14.68
C LYS A 12 22.70 -7.58 -14.92
N ARG A 13 22.88 -8.50 -15.87
CA ARG A 13 21.90 -9.58 -16.12
C ARG A 13 21.82 -10.54 -14.94
N ARG A 14 22.94 -10.80 -14.25
CA ARG A 14 22.94 -11.58 -13.01
C ARG A 14 22.21 -10.84 -11.88
N ILE A 15 22.49 -9.55 -11.68
CA ILE A 15 21.77 -8.70 -10.72
C ILE A 15 20.26 -8.80 -10.93
N PHE A 16 19.81 -8.56 -12.17
CA PHE A 16 18.39 -8.65 -12.52
C PHE A 16 17.81 -10.04 -12.24
N THR A 17 18.56 -11.11 -12.53
CA THR A 17 18.13 -12.49 -12.23
C THR A 17 17.96 -12.74 -10.73
N GLU A 18 18.86 -12.23 -9.89
CA GLU A 18 18.74 -12.36 -8.44
C GLU A 18 17.55 -11.57 -7.89
N ILE A 19 17.26 -10.39 -8.44
CA ILE A 19 16.06 -9.60 -8.10
C ILE A 19 14.78 -10.38 -8.43
N LEU A 20 14.71 -11.01 -9.60
CA LEU A 20 13.56 -11.83 -10.00
C LEU A 20 13.37 -13.07 -9.12
N LYS A 21 14.46 -13.59 -8.54
CA LYS A 21 14.44 -14.69 -7.56
C LYS A 21 14.20 -14.21 -6.13
N GLU A 22 13.99 -12.91 -5.92
CA GLU A 22 13.83 -12.27 -4.61
C GLU A 22 15.07 -12.40 -3.71
N ASN A 23 16.24 -12.68 -4.29
CA ASN A 23 17.52 -12.75 -3.60
C ASN A 23 18.12 -11.34 -3.40
N TYR A 24 17.37 -10.45 -2.75
CA TYR A 24 17.68 -9.02 -2.68
C TYR A 24 19.02 -8.70 -2.00
N THR A 25 19.42 -9.45 -0.98
CA THR A 25 20.72 -9.25 -0.32
C THR A 25 21.88 -9.59 -1.25
N ILE A 26 21.77 -10.66 -2.04
CA ILE A 26 22.78 -11.03 -3.04
C ILE A 26 22.81 -9.98 -4.15
N ALA A 27 21.64 -9.54 -4.61
CA ALA A 27 21.53 -8.49 -5.62
C ALA A 27 22.22 -7.19 -5.14
N LEU A 28 22.00 -6.76 -3.89
CA LEU A 28 22.67 -5.59 -3.31
C LEU A 28 24.19 -5.72 -3.33
N THR A 29 24.75 -6.85 -2.88
CA THR A 29 26.20 -7.08 -2.92
C THR A 29 26.76 -7.05 -4.34
N LEU A 30 26.02 -7.61 -5.30
CA LEU A 30 26.42 -7.57 -6.72
C LEU A 30 26.36 -6.14 -7.28
N ILE A 31 25.34 -5.36 -6.92
CA ILE A 31 25.20 -3.97 -7.36
C ILE A 31 26.31 -3.11 -6.76
N ASP A 32 26.58 -3.20 -5.46
CA ASP A 32 27.67 -2.44 -4.79
C ASP A 32 29.01 -2.70 -5.46
N ARG A 33 29.31 -3.97 -5.75
CA ARG A 33 30.52 -4.36 -6.47
C ARG A 33 30.58 -3.76 -7.87
N GLU A 34 29.52 -3.92 -8.66
CA GLU A 34 29.48 -3.39 -10.03
C GLU A 34 29.64 -1.87 -10.03
N MET A 35 28.93 -1.15 -9.15
CA MET A 35 29.07 0.31 -9.02
C MET A 35 30.49 0.74 -8.65
N SER A 36 31.22 -0.06 -7.86
CA SER A 36 32.63 0.22 -7.52
C SER A 36 33.60 -0.03 -8.68
N GLU A 37 33.30 -0.99 -9.56
CA GLU A 37 34.17 -1.37 -10.67
C GLU A 37 33.90 -0.52 -11.93
N THR A 38 32.63 -0.24 -12.22
CA THR A 38 32.19 0.39 -13.48
C THR A 38 31.64 1.80 -13.30
N GLY A 39 31.48 2.26 -12.05
CA GLY A 39 30.79 3.50 -11.72
C GLY A 39 29.26 3.32 -11.62
N LYS A 40 28.60 4.37 -11.14
CA LYS A 40 27.14 4.42 -11.00
C LYS A 40 26.48 4.65 -12.35
N ASP A 41 25.30 4.06 -12.50
CA ASP A 41 24.42 4.30 -13.64
C ASP A 41 22.96 4.16 -13.18
N PRO A 42 21.99 4.66 -13.96
CA PRO A 42 20.62 4.74 -13.48
C PRO A 42 19.95 3.37 -13.30
N GLU A 43 20.36 2.34 -14.05
CA GLU A 43 19.81 1.00 -13.92
C GLU A 43 20.28 0.35 -12.61
N LEU A 44 21.56 0.53 -12.26
CA LEU A 44 22.11 0.03 -11.00
C LEU A 44 21.48 0.72 -9.79
N LEU A 45 21.38 2.06 -9.80
CA LEU A 45 20.74 2.80 -8.71
C LEU A 45 19.25 2.44 -8.55
N TYR A 46 18.53 2.30 -9.67
CA TYR A 46 17.12 1.90 -9.63
C TYR A 46 16.94 0.48 -9.06
N ASN A 47 17.74 -0.48 -9.50
CA ASN A 47 17.74 -1.85 -8.96
C ASN A 47 18.16 -1.89 -7.48
N PHE A 48 19.09 -1.03 -7.07
CA PHE A 48 19.48 -0.89 -5.68
C PHE A 48 18.30 -0.40 -4.83
N ALA A 49 17.59 0.64 -5.29
CA ALA A 49 16.41 1.15 -4.62
C ALA A 49 15.30 0.09 -4.50
N ILE A 50 15.06 -0.70 -5.56
CA ILE A 50 14.12 -1.85 -5.50
C ILE A 50 14.52 -2.79 -4.37
N CYS A 51 15.79 -3.20 -4.30
CA CYS A 51 16.26 -4.10 -3.27
C CYS A 51 16.14 -3.49 -1.87
N CYS A 52 16.45 -2.21 -1.69
CA CYS A 52 16.26 -1.50 -0.42
C CYS A 52 14.78 -1.47 0.01
N SER A 53 13.87 -1.16 -0.91
CA SER A 53 12.43 -1.15 -0.62
C SER A 53 11.93 -2.55 -0.19
N ARG A 54 12.36 -3.59 -0.93
CA ARG A 54 11.97 -4.98 -0.67
C ARG A 54 12.53 -5.56 0.62
N THR A 55 13.71 -5.11 1.03
CA THR A 55 14.34 -5.51 2.30
C THR A 55 13.90 -4.65 3.48
N GLY A 56 12.96 -3.72 3.28
CA GLY A 56 12.46 -2.83 4.33
C GLY A 56 13.39 -1.67 4.68
N ASN A 57 14.54 -1.54 4.00
CA ASN A 57 15.45 -0.41 4.16
C ASN A 57 14.94 0.83 3.41
N HIS A 58 13.77 1.31 3.82
CA HIS A 58 13.05 2.39 3.15
C HIS A 58 13.78 3.73 3.20
N LYS A 59 14.51 4.04 4.28
CA LYS A 59 15.34 5.25 4.35
C LYS A 59 16.44 5.24 3.29
N LYS A 60 17.15 4.12 3.12
CA LYS A 60 18.17 4.00 2.07
C LYS A 60 17.53 4.03 0.68
N CYS A 61 16.39 3.38 0.50
CA CYS A 61 15.62 3.45 -0.75
C CYS A 61 15.34 4.90 -1.19
N VAL A 62 14.86 5.75 -0.27
CA VAL A 62 14.60 7.18 -0.56
C VAL A 62 15.87 7.87 -1.02
N SER A 63 16.96 7.77 -0.24
CA SER A 63 18.23 8.44 -0.59
C SER A 63 18.78 8.03 -1.96
N ILE A 64 18.70 6.74 -2.33
CA ILE A 64 19.18 6.24 -3.61
C ILE A 64 18.29 6.71 -4.77
N ILE A 65 16.98 6.84 -4.55
CA ILE A 65 16.08 7.39 -5.58
C ILE A 65 16.33 8.89 -5.77
N GLU A 66 16.56 9.64 -4.69
CA GLU A 66 16.90 11.07 -4.79
C GLU A 66 18.18 11.26 -5.60
N GLU A 67 19.22 10.48 -5.31
CA GLU A 67 20.48 10.44 -6.06
C GLU A 67 20.25 10.08 -7.54
N LEU A 68 19.49 9.02 -7.82
CA LEU A 68 19.13 8.60 -9.18
C LEU A 68 18.46 9.74 -9.97
N LEU A 69 17.52 10.44 -9.35
CA LEU A 69 16.73 11.48 -10.02
C LEU A 69 17.48 12.80 -10.17
N GLU A 70 18.46 13.07 -9.31
CA GLU A 70 19.37 14.22 -9.42
C GLU A 70 20.43 13.99 -10.51
N GLU A 71 21.11 12.85 -10.49
CA GLU A 71 22.18 12.54 -11.46
C GLU A 71 21.62 12.19 -12.85
N PHE A 72 20.45 11.54 -12.91
CA PHE A 72 19.84 11.05 -14.16
C PHE A 72 18.40 11.56 -14.34
N PRO A 73 18.17 12.87 -14.53
CA PRO A 73 16.83 13.47 -14.54
C PRO A 73 15.94 13.00 -15.70
N LYS A 74 16.52 12.39 -16.75
CA LYS A 74 15.83 11.82 -17.92
C LYS A 74 15.70 10.30 -17.87
N PHE A 75 15.88 9.67 -16.71
CA PHE A 75 15.73 8.23 -16.56
C PHE A 75 14.32 7.76 -16.96
N SER A 76 14.23 6.67 -17.72
CA SER A 76 12.97 6.20 -18.30
C SER A 76 11.95 5.75 -17.25
N GLU A 77 12.40 5.10 -16.18
CA GLU A 77 11.52 4.60 -15.10
C GLU A 77 11.31 5.64 -13.98
N ARG A 78 11.49 6.94 -14.28
CA ARG A 78 11.37 8.04 -13.31
C ARG A 78 10.05 8.00 -12.53
N ASP A 79 8.94 7.72 -13.20
CA ASP A 79 7.62 7.70 -12.55
C ASP A 79 7.50 6.54 -11.55
N ASN A 80 8.05 5.37 -11.89
CA ASN A 80 8.11 4.22 -11.00
C ASN A 80 9.07 4.47 -9.82
N ALA A 81 10.21 5.13 -10.06
CA ALA A 81 11.12 5.58 -9.01
C ALA A 81 10.41 6.53 -8.02
N PHE A 82 9.66 7.54 -8.50
CA PHE A 82 8.88 8.42 -7.63
C PHE A 82 7.85 7.67 -6.80
N ARG A 83 7.08 6.76 -7.40
CA ARG A 83 6.08 5.96 -6.68
C ARG A 83 6.73 5.10 -5.58
N MET A 84 7.91 4.51 -5.87
CA MET A 84 8.68 3.73 -4.90
C MET A 84 9.24 4.60 -3.76
N MET A 85 9.69 5.83 -4.06
CA MET A 85 10.11 6.80 -3.06
C MET A 85 8.95 7.20 -2.14
N ILE A 86 7.80 7.57 -2.72
CA ILE A 86 6.59 7.92 -1.95
C ILE A 86 6.15 6.75 -1.07
N TYR A 87 6.11 5.54 -1.61
CA TYR A 87 5.82 4.34 -0.82
C TYR A 87 6.80 4.19 0.35
N SER A 88 8.10 4.34 0.10
CA SER A 88 9.12 4.23 1.16
C SER A 88 9.00 5.33 2.22
N LEU A 89 8.66 6.57 1.83
CA LEU A 89 8.38 7.66 2.77
C LEU A 89 7.20 7.34 3.69
N ILE A 90 6.12 6.78 3.15
CA ILE A 90 4.96 6.31 3.93
C ILE A 90 5.39 5.21 4.91
N ARG A 91 6.21 4.25 4.47
CA ARG A 91 6.72 3.17 5.32
C ARG A 91 7.63 3.67 6.44
N THR A 92 8.31 4.79 6.26
CA THR A 92 9.12 5.44 7.31
C THR A 92 8.34 6.41 8.20
N GLY A 93 7.06 6.62 7.94
CA GLY A 93 6.23 7.58 8.68
C GLY A 93 6.41 9.04 8.27
N ASP A 94 7.17 9.32 7.20
CA ASP A 94 7.32 10.68 6.68
C ASP A 94 6.17 11.01 5.72
N TYR A 95 4.97 11.09 6.29
CA TYR A 95 3.74 11.35 5.56
C TYR A 95 3.73 12.75 4.94
N LYS A 96 4.35 13.74 5.62
CA LYS A 96 4.42 15.12 5.13
C LYS A 96 5.16 15.19 3.80
N THR A 97 6.35 14.59 3.71
CA THR A 97 7.13 14.57 2.46
C THR A 97 6.43 13.71 1.41
N ALA A 98 5.86 12.55 1.79
CA ALA A 98 5.11 11.70 0.87
C ALA A 98 3.95 12.47 0.20
N LEU A 99 3.17 13.23 0.97
CA LEU A 99 2.06 14.04 0.46
C LEU A 99 2.54 15.15 -0.47
N ALA A 100 3.60 15.87 -0.08
CA ALA A 100 4.18 16.92 -0.92
C ALA A 100 4.66 16.38 -2.28
N LYS A 101 5.39 15.25 -2.27
CA LYS A 101 5.86 14.59 -3.50
C LYS A 101 4.70 14.07 -4.33
N THR A 102 3.66 13.53 -3.71
CA THR A 102 2.50 13.04 -4.47
C THR A 102 1.75 14.20 -5.13
N GLU A 103 1.57 15.32 -4.44
CA GLU A 103 0.91 16.51 -4.99
C GLU A 103 1.70 17.13 -6.16
N GLU A 104 3.03 17.22 -6.04
CA GLU A 104 3.91 17.65 -7.14
C GLU A 104 3.69 16.78 -8.39
N ARG A 105 3.62 15.47 -8.21
CA ARG A 105 3.45 14.51 -9.31
C ARG A 105 2.04 14.54 -9.90
N LEU A 106 1.01 14.68 -9.07
CA LEU A 106 -0.38 14.77 -9.52
C LEU A 106 -0.65 16.06 -10.33
N LYS A 107 0.09 17.14 -10.13
CA LYS A 107 0.01 18.33 -11.01
C LYS A 107 0.42 18.04 -12.46
N LEU A 108 1.27 17.03 -12.68
CA LEU A 108 1.74 16.61 -14.00
C LEU A 108 0.86 15.52 -14.62
N SER A 109 0.28 14.66 -13.78
CA SER A 109 -0.62 13.59 -14.19
C SER A 109 -1.77 13.47 -13.19
N LEU A 110 -2.85 14.20 -13.46
CA LEU A 110 -3.94 14.38 -12.50
C LEU A 110 -4.65 13.06 -12.15
N ASP A 111 -4.73 12.10 -13.07
CA ASP A 111 -5.56 10.89 -12.90
C ASP A 111 -4.75 9.60 -12.71
N ASP A 112 -3.52 9.73 -12.19
CA ASP A 112 -2.71 8.57 -11.81
C ASP A 112 -3.28 7.89 -10.55
N ILE A 113 -4.01 6.79 -10.77
CA ILE A 113 -4.64 5.99 -9.70
C ILE A 113 -3.62 5.48 -8.67
N ILE A 114 -2.39 5.18 -9.08
CA ILE A 114 -1.36 4.67 -8.17
C ILE A 114 -0.91 5.79 -7.24
N LEU A 115 -0.66 6.99 -7.78
CA LEU A 115 -0.33 8.16 -6.97
C LEU A 115 -1.48 8.55 -6.06
N LEU A 116 -2.73 8.53 -6.54
CA LEU A 116 -3.90 8.78 -5.69
C LEU A 116 -4.00 7.76 -4.56
N SER A 117 -3.70 6.49 -4.81
CA SER A 117 -3.72 5.43 -3.79
C SER A 117 -2.62 5.64 -2.75
N LEU A 118 -1.42 6.06 -3.18
CA LEU A 118 -0.32 6.41 -2.27
C LEU A 118 -0.66 7.66 -1.43
N LYS A 119 -1.26 8.69 -2.03
CA LYS A 119 -1.77 9.86 -1.32
C LYS A 119 -2.79 9.47 -0.26
N ALA A 120 -3.78 8.66 -0.63
CA ALA A 120 -4.81 8.20 0.29
C ALA A 120 -4.20 7.42 1.47
N SER A 121 -3.28 6.49 1.20
CA SER A 121 -2.58 5.74 2.25
C SER A 121 -1.76 6.63 3.19
N ALA A 122 -1.09 7.66 2.66
CA ALA A 122 -0.38 8.64 3.49
C ALA A 122 -1.34 9.43 4.40
N LEU A 123 -2.50 9.84 3.87
CA LEU A 123 -3.53 10.58 4.62
C LEU A 123 -4.18 9.72 5.71
N GLU A 124 -4.52 8.47 5.40
CA GLU A 124 -5.02 7.49 6.37
C GLU A 124 -4.03 7.35 7.53
N LYS A 125 -2.75 7.12 7.24
CA LYS A 125 -1.72 6.92 8.26
C LYS A 125 -1.33 8.19 9.02
N SER A 126 -1.52 9.37 8.43
CA SER A 126 -1.34 10.64 9.13
C SER A 126 -2.56 11.07 9.94
N GLY A 127 -3.68 10.34 9.85
CA GLY A 127 -4.93 10.65 10.55
C GLY A 127 -5.78 11.75 9.89
N ASP A 128 -5.49 12.14 8.65
CA ASP A 128 -6.34 13.07 7.90
C ASP A 128 -7.47 12.31 7.20
N THR A 129 -8.39 11.79 8.00
CA THR A 129 -9.50 10.94 7.56
C THR A 129 -10.35 11.62 6.49
N LYS A 130 -10.59 12.94 6.62
CA LYS A 130 -11.42 13.69 5.67
C LYS A 130 -10.76 13.74 4.30
N ALA A 131 -9.50 14.13 4.22
CA ALA A 131 -8.79 14.20 2.94
C ALA A 131 -8.57 12.79 2.35
N ALA A 132 -8.38 11.76 3.18
CA ALA A 132 -8.30 10.37 2.74
C ALA A 132 -9.59 9.93 2.03
N ILE A 133 -10.75 10.17 2.64
CA ILE A 133 -12.06 9.88 2.04
C ILE A 133 -12.24 10.62 0.72
N GLU A 134 -11.94 11.92 0.67
CA GLU A 134 -12.04 12.72 -0.57
C GLU A 134 -11.14 12.15 -1.68
N THR A 135 -9.94 11.70 -1.34
CA THR A 135 -8.99 11.09 -2.27
C THR A 135 -9.50 9.74 -2.79
N HIS A 136 -10.05 8.87 -1.92
CA HIS A 136 -10.67 7.62 -2.36
C HIS A 136 -11.91 7.84 -3.22
N LEU A 137 -12.76 8.81 -2.87
CA LEU A 137 -13.91 9.18 -3.70
C LEU A 137 -13.46 9.67 -5.09
N ARG A 138 -12.31 10.37 -5.18
CA ARG A 138 -11.69 10.71 -6.47
C ARG A 138 -11.26 9.47 -7.24
N ILE A 139 -10.62 8.50 -6.59
CA ILE A 139 -10.27 7.20 -7.21
C ILE A 139 -11.55 6.52 -7.74
N LEU A 140 -12.63 6.50 -6.97
CA LEU A 140 -13.89 5.86 -7.35
C LEU A 140 -14.61 6.58 -8.50
N ARG A 141 -14.45 7.90 -8.67
CA ARG A 141 -14.94 8.60 -9.88
C ARG A 141 -14.22 8.15 -11.14
N LEU A 142 -12.91 7.87 -11.04
CA LEU A 142 -12.09 7.42 -12.17
C LEU A 142 -12.22 5.90 -12.43
N ARG A 143 -12.36 5.13 -11.35
CA ARG A 143 -12.47 3.67 -11.34
C ARG A 143 -13.54 3.23 -10.33
N PRO A 144 -14.82 3.17 -10.75
CA PRO A 144 -15.95 2.89 -9.84
C PRO A 144 -15.88 1.55 -9.11
N GLU A 145 -15.12 0.59 -9.63
CA GLU A 145 -14.99 -0.77 -9.08
C GLU A 145 -13.64 -0.99 -8.37
N GLN A 146 -12.94 0.08 -7.97
CA GLN A 146 -11.72 -0.03 -7.16
C GLN A 146 -12.07 -0.54 -5.75
N LYS A 147 -11.99 -1.86 -5.58
CA LYS A 147 -12.41 -2.58 -4.36
C LYS A 147 -11.80 -2.03 -3.08
N ASN A 148 -10.49 -1.76 -3.09
CA ASN A 148 -9.79 -1.21 -1.94
C ASN A 148 -10.30 0.19 -1.56
N SER A 149 -10.57 1.05 -2.54
CA SER A 149 -11.14 2.38 -2.28
C SER A 149 -12.59 2.32 -1.78
N LEU A 150 -13.39 1.38 -2.30
CA LEU A 150 -14.74 1.14 -1.78
C LEU A 150 -14.67 0.79 -0.28
N ASN A 151 -13.81 -0.17 0.07
CA ASN A 151 -13.63 -0.55 1.47
C ASN A 151 -13.07 0.59 2.33
N SER A 152 -12.02 1.28 1.89
CA SER A 152 -11.41 2.39 2.64
C SER A 152 -12.43 3.49 2.93
N VAL A 153 -13.23 3.92 1.95
CA VAL A 153 -14.27 4.94 2.19
C VAL A 153 -15.22 4.49 3.28
N ALA A 154 -15.72 3.26 3.21
CA ALA A 154 -16.66 2.77 4.19
C ALA A 154 -16.04 2.63 5.59
N TYR A 155 -14.85 2.05 5.69
CA TYR A 155 -14.14 1.88 6.97
C TYR A 155 -13.87 3.25 7.63
N LEU A 156 -13.31 4.20 6.87
CA LEU A 156 -12.97 5.53 7.37
C LEU A 156 -14.20 6.35 7.81
N LEU A 157 -15.38 6.11 7.23
CA LEU A 157 -16.63 6.72 7.67
C LEU A 157 -17.14 6.18 9.01
N LEU A 158 -16.78 4.93 9.34
CA LEU A 158 -17.25 4.22 10.54
C LEU A 158 -16.23 4.31 11.70
N GLU A 159 -14.97 4.59 11.39
CA GLU A 159 -13.88 4.66 12.36
C GLU A 159 -13.96 5.93 13.24
N GLY A 160 -13.65 5.78 14.53
CA GLY A 160 -13.37 6.90 15.43
C GLY A 160 -14.57 7.76 15.88
N LYS A 161 -15.74 7.64 15.26
CA LYS A 161 -16.96 8.38 15.64
C LYS A 161 -18.25 7.60 15.37
N GLU A 162 -19.38 8.13 15.84
CA GLU A 162 -20.69 7.67 15.37
C GLU A 162 -20.99 8.32 14.02
N PRO A 163 -21.21 7.53 12.95
CA PRO A 163 -21.54 8.06 11.63
C PRO A 163 -22.93 8.68 11.65
N ASN A 164 -23.11 9.77 10.91
CA ASN A 164 -24.45 10.28 10.65
C ASN A 164 -25.21 9.35 9.66
N PRO A 165 -26.54 9.51 9.48
CA PRO A 165 -27.32 8.63 8.62
C PRO A 165 -26.85 8.57 7.15
N GLU A 166 -26.31 9.67 6.62
CA GLU A 166 -25.79 9.73 5.24
C GLU A 166 -24.46 8.99 5.12
N GLU A 167 -23.54 9.21 6.07
CA GLU A 167 -22.26 8.50 6.16
C GLU A 167 -22.50 6.99 6.29
N LEU A 168 -23.46 6.59 7.13
CA LEU A 168 -23.82 5.19 7.34
C LEU A 168 -24.40 4.54 6.07
N LYS A 169 -25.27 5.26 5.35
CA LYS A 169 -25.81 4.81 4.06
C LYS A 169 -24.70 4.64 3.02
N LEU A 170 -23.81 5.64 2.92
CA LEU A 170 -22.69 5.60 1.99
C LEU A 170 -21.71 4.46 2.31
N ALA A 171 -21.39 4.24 3.59
CA ALA A 171 -20.56 3.13 4.04
C ALA A 171 -21.20 1.78 3.66
N MET A 172 -22.50 1.62 3.89
CA MET A 172 -23.23 0.40 3.50
C MET A 172 -23.20 0.16 1.98
N GLU A 173 -23.41 1.19 1.16
CA GLU A 173 -23.35 1.07 -0.30
C GLU A 173 -21.96 0.64 -0.77
N ASN A 174 -20.90 1.26 -0.23
CA ASN A 174 -19.53 0.94 -0.60
C ASN A 174 -19.08 -0.45 -0.14
N ILE A 175 -19.36 -0.85 1.12
CA ILE A 175 -19.03 -2.21 1.61
C ILE A 175 -19.76 -3.28 0.81
N LYS A 176 -21.05 -3.08 0.51
CA LYS A 176 -21.81 -4.05 -0.30
C LYS A 176 -21.18 -4.24 -1.67
N ARG A 177 -20.76 -3.16 -2.33
CA ARG A 177 -20.07 -3.24 -3.63
C ARG A 177 -18.69 -3.89 -3.50
N ALA A 178 -17.92 -3.58 -2.46
CA ALA A 178 -16.63 -4.22 -2.22
C ALA A 178 -16.78 -5.75 -2.03
N LEU A 179 -17.75 -6.19 -1.22
CA LEU A 179 -18.05 -7.60 -0.99
C LEU A 179 -18.68 -8.30 -2.21
N GLN A 180 -19.44 -7.60 -3.05
CA GLN A 180 -19.90 -8.17 -4.33
C GLN A 180 -18.72 -8.48 -5.25
N LEU A 181 -17.70 -7.62 -5.25
CA LEU A 181 -16.52 -7.77 -6.08
C LEU A 181 -15.50 -8.77 -5.50
N ASP A 182 -15.43 -8.90 -4.18
CA ASP A 182 -14.56 -9.86 -3.48
C ASP A 182 -15.20 -10.32 -2.14
N PRO A 183 -16.06 -11.36 -2.18
CA PRO A 183 -16.90 -11.77 -1.04
C PRO A 183 -16.16 -12.39 0.15
N ASP A 184 -14.90 -12.79 -0.05
CA ASP A 184 -14.10 -13.52 0.91
C ASP A 184 -12.89 -12.71 1.40
N ASN A 185 -12.81 -11.44 1.02
CA ASN A 185 -11.76 -10.55 1.49
C ASN A 185 -11.90 -10.29 3.00
N PRO A 186 -10.90 -10.63 3.82
CA PRO A 186 -10.97 -10.48 5.27
C PRO A 186 -11.17 -9.03 5.70
N ALA A 187 -10.51 -8.06 5.05
CA ALA A 187 -10.65 -6.64 5.39
C ALA A 187 -12.07 -6.13 5.10
N TYR A 188 -12.73 -6.64 4.05
CA TYR A 188 -14.07 -6.16 3.68
C TYR A 188 -15.14 -6.77 4.59
N LEU A 189 -14.93 -8.03 4.99
CA LEU A 189 -15.76 -8.70 6.00
C LEU A 189 -15.61 -8.02 7.37
N ASP A 190 -14.41 -7.59 7.74
CA ASP A 190 -14.16 -6.82 8.96
C ASP A 190 -14.90 -5.47 8.95
N SER A 191 -14.72 -4.66 7.90
CA SER A 191 -15.47 -3.40 7.73
C SER A 191 -16.98 -3.61 7.77
N PHE A 192 -17.47 -4.71 7.19
CA PHE A 192 -18.89 -5.08 7.25
C PHE A 192 -19.34 -5.44 8.67
N GLY A 193 -18.52 -6.15 9.44
CA GLY A 193 -18.76 -6.38 10.86
C GLY A 193 -18.84 -5.09 11.65
N VAL A 194 -17.93 -4.14 11.42
CA VAL A 194 -17.96 -2.80 12.05
C VAL A 194 -19.26 -2.08 11.72
N LEU A 195 -19.67 -2.08 10.44
CA LEU A 195 -20.94 -1.48 10.00
C LEU A 195 -22.15 -2.12 10.72
N LEU A 196 -22.20 -3.44 10.80
CA LEU A 196 -23.29 -4.17 11.47
C LEU A 196 -23.32 -3.87 12.98
N SER A 197 -22.16 -3.76 13.61
CA SER A 197 -22.05 -3.37 15.02
C SER A 197 -22.62 -1.96 15.25
N LYS A 198 -22.32 -1.00 14.35
CA LYS A 198 -22.87 0.37 14.41
C LYS A 198 -24.38 0.40 14.19
N LEU A 199 -24.91 -0.54 13.41
CA LEU A 199 -26.35 -0.74 13.21
C LEU A 199 -27.05 -1.50 14.36
N GLY A 200 -26.33 -1.86 15.42
CA GLY A 200 -26.87 -2.64 16.54
C GLY A 200 -27.10 -4.13 16.24
N LYS A 201 -26.68 -4.62 15.07
CA LYS A 201 -26.83 -6.01 14.62
C LYS A 201 -25.69 -6.89 15.13
N GLN A 202 -25.60 -7.01 16.45
CA GLN A 202 -24.43 -7.62 17.13
C GLN A 202 -24.14 -9.06 16.66
N GLU A 203 -25.16 -9.91 16.52
CA GLU A 203 -24.97 -11.31 16.08
C GLU A 203 -24.54 -11.42 14.61
N GLU A 204 -25.06 -10.54 13.73
CA GLU A 204 -24.59 -10.49 12.33
C GLU A 204 -23.15 -9.99 12.26
N ALA A 205 -22.81 -8.97 13.07
CA ALA A 205 -21.45 -8.44 13.16
C ALA A 205 -20.45 -9.52 13.60
N ARG A 206 -20.80 -10.28 14.65
CA ARG A 206 -20.00 -11.42 15.13
C ARG A 206 -19.70 -12.41 14.01
N LYS A 207 -20.73 -12.83 13.26
CA LYS A 207 -20.56 -13.78 12.13
C LYS A 207 -19.64 -13.22 11.04
N ALA A 208 -19.75 -11.92 10.74
CA ALA A 208 -18.88 -11.27 9.76
C ALA A 208 -17.41 -11.28 10.22
N PHE A 209 -17.14 -10.90 11.47
CA PHE A 209 -15.79 -10.93 12.04
C PHE A 209 -15.23 -12.35 12.16
N GLU A 210 -16.04 -13.35 12.55
CA GLU A 210 -15.63 -14.76 12.60
C GLU A 210 -15.25 -15.30 11.21
N LYS A 211 -15.99 -14.90 10.17
CA LYS A 211 -15.62 -15.22 8.78
C LYS A 211 -14.32 -14.51 8.40
N ALA A 212 -14.15 -13.24 8.77
CA ALA A 212 -12.97 -12.45 8.47
C ALA A 212 -11.70 -13.06 9.10
N ILE A 213 -11.73 -13.40 10.39
CA ILE A 213 -10.59 -14.00 11.09
C ILE A 213 -10.28 -15.41 10.59
N THR A 214 -11.28 -16.18 10.13
CA THR A 214 -11.03 -17.48 9.48
C THR A 214 -10.20 -17.32 8.20
N LYS A 215 -10.40 -16.22 7.46
CA LYS A 215 -9.66 -15.90 6.23
C LYS A 215 -8.30 -15.26 6.50
N ALA A 216 -8.15 -14.55 7.62
CA ALA A 216 -6.88 -13.95 8.04
C ALA A 216 -6.63 -14.16 9.55
N PRO A 217 -6.18 -15.35 9.98
CA PRO A 217 -6.12 -15.73 11.40
C PRO A 217 -5.15 -14.92 12.26
N THR A 218 -4.24 -14.19 11.63
CA THR A 218 -3.18 -13.42 12.29
C THR A 218 -3.45 -11.91 12.31
N GLU A 219 -4.63 -11.46 11.88
CA GLU A 219 -4.98 -10.04 11.87
C GLU A 219 -5.54 -9.60 13.22
N ASP A 220 -4.68 -8.92 14.00
CA ASP A 220 -4.98 -8.49 15.37
C ASP A 220 -6.19 -7.55 15.45
N ILE A 221 -6.39 -6.69 14.45
CA ILE A 221 -7.48 -5.71 14.43
C ILE A 221 -8.86 -6.38 14.43
N ILE A 222 -9.01 -7.51 13.73
CA ILE A 222 -10.26 -8.28 13.69
C ILE A 222 -10.53 -8.90 15.07
N LEU A 223 -9.48 -9.37 15.75
CA LEU A 223 -9.59 -9.89 17.12
C LEU A 223 -9.98 -8.79 18.10
N GLU A 224 -9.46 -7.57 17.93
CA GLU A 224 -9.86 -6.41 18.74
C GLU A 224 -11.32 -6.05 18.55
N HIS A 225 -11.83 -6.05 17.31
CA HIS A 225 -13.24 -5.85 17.02
C HIS A 225 -14.14 -6.90 17.68
N LEU A 226 -13.78 -8.19 17.60
CA LEU A 226 -14.50 -9.27 18.30
C LEU A 226 -14.51 -9.08 19.82
N LYS A 227 -13.37 -8.71 20.41
CA LYS A 227 -13.27 -8.44 21.85
C LYS A 227 -14.18 -7.27 22.24
N LYS A 228 -14.12 -6.16 21.52
CA LYS A 228 -14.96 -4.98 21.76
C LYS A 228 -16.46 -5.32 21.69
N LEU A 229 -16.87 -6.04 20.64
CA LEU A 229 -18.25 -6.50 20.46
C LEU A 229 -18.75 -7.33 21.66
N SER A 230 -17.89 -8.23 22.17
CA SER A 230 -18.23 -9.08 23.32
C SER A 230 -18.42 -8.29 24.63
N GLN A 231 -17.70 -7.18 24.81
CA GLN A 231 -17.79 -6.33 25.99
C GLN A 231 -19.06 -5.49 25.97
N THR A 232 -19.43 -4.94 24.81
CA THR A 232 -20.68 -4.19 24.63
C THR A 232 -21.90 -5.06 24.94
N ASN A 233 -21.89 -6.34 24.55
CA ASN A 233 -23.00 -7.25 24.82
C ASN A 233 -23.20 -7.56 26.31
N LYS A 234 -22.11 -7.54 27.12
CA LYS A 234 -22.18 -7.77 28.57
C LYS A 234 -22.70 -6.58 29.37
N GLN A 235 -22.68 -5.38 28.80
CA GLN A 235 -23.19 -4.16 29.46
C GLN A 235 -24.68 -3.92 29.18
N ALA A 236 -25.25 -4.63 28.20
CA ALA A 236 -26.65 -4.51 27.80
C ALA A 236 -27.58 -5.59 28.40
N THR A 237 -27.02 -6.55 29.16
CA THR A 237 -27.71 -7.64 29.87
C THR A 237 -27.70 -7.40 31.37
#